data_AF-A0A2S2C5P7-F1
#
_entry.id   AF-A0A2S2C5P7-F1
#
_cell.length_a   1.000
_cell.length_b   1.000
_cell.length_c   1.000
_cell.angle_alpha   90.00
_cell.angle_beta   90.00
_cell.angle_gamma   90.00
#
_symmetry.space_group_name_H-M   'P 1'
#
loop_
_entity.id
_entity.type
_entity.pdbx_description
1 polymer ?
#
loop_
_entity_poly.entity_id
_entity_poly.type
_entity_poly.pdbx_seq_one_letter_code
_entity_poly.pdbx_strand_id
1 'polypeptide(L)'
;MAIMVGLQLGARPHYAPASIDARPLSGAAAYASSGNTGYWFDSCSIGSDYVDVGGNVVDIDQQHCARAIYSDDDFGQRPDETYADYNARTENLYQEQQRDFDTCLRTQGADHFEVRYHADNRFRQFQLTEAALVLLIAGVFLVPARWGLRRLRP
;
A
#
# COMPACT_ATOMS: atom_id res chain seq x y z
N MET A 1 -22.71 -8.41 15.11
CA MET A 1 -21.35 -7.87 15.27
C MET A 1 -20.56 -7.85 13.96
N ALA A 2 -20.55 -8.91 13.15
CA ALA A 2 -19.82 -8.96 11.87
C ALA A 2 -20.13 -7.80 10.90
N ILE A 3 -21.39 -7.35 10.82
CA ILE A 3 -21.80 -6.22 9.96
C ILE A 3 -21.15 -4.91 10.38
N MET A 4 -21.02 -4.65 11.69
CA MET A 4 -20.38 -3.40 12.17
C MET A 4 -18.88 -3.40 11.91
N VAL A 5 -18.20 -4.54 12.10
CA VAL A 5 -16.77 -4.66 11.83
C VAL A 5 -16.48 -4.54 10.33
N GLY A 6 -17.29 -5.18 9.48
CA GLY A 6 -17.17 -5.08 8.02
C GLY A 6 -17.41 -3.67 7.51
N LEU A 7 -18.41 -2.96 8.06
CA LEU A 7 -18.67 -1.58 7.71
C LEU A 7 -17.52 -0.66 8.12
N GLN A 8 -16.94 -0.85 9.30
CA GLN A 8 -15.83 -0.02 9.77
C GLN A 8 -14.59 -0.20 8.90
N LEU A 9 -14.23 -1.43 8.52
CA LEU A 9 -13.07 -1.68 7.66
C LEU A 9 -13.29 -1.17 6.23
N GLY A 10 -14.51 -1.31 5.68
CA GLY A 10 -14.82 -0.84 4.33
C GLY A 10 -15.07 0.66 4.21
N ALA A 11 -15.64 1.31 5.23
CA ALA A 11 -16.00 2.72 5.19
C ALA A 11 -14.84 3.65 5.59
N ARG A 12 -13.91 3.17 6.43
CA ARG A 12 -12.82 3.98 6.99
C ARG A 12 -11.90 4.61 5.94
N PRO A 13 -11.53 3.95 4.82
CA PRO A 13 -10.80 4.58 3.73
C PRO A 13 -11.50 5.82 3.13
N HIS A 14 -12.81 5.96 3.35
CA HIS A 14 -13.64 7.03 2.79
C HIS A 14 -13.98 8.14 3.79
N TYR A 15 -13.53 8.06 5.05
CA TYR A 15 -13.86 9.08 6.06
C TYR A 15 -13.14 10.42 5.83
N ALA A 16 -12.01 10.40 5.14
CA ALA A 16 -11.24 11.59 4.82
C ALA A 16 -10.39 11.36 3.57
N PRO A 17 -9.90 12.42 2.90
CA PRO A 17 -8.88 12.28 1.86
C PRO A 17 -7.64 11.60 2.41
N ALA A 18 -7.10 10.64 1.66
CA ALA A 18 -5.82 10.00 1.94
C ALA A 18 -4.67 11.00 1.86
N SER A 19 -3.68 10.85 2.72
CA SER A 19 -2.35 11.40 2.48
C SER A 19 -1.62 10.52 1.46
N ILE A 20 -0.81 11.14 0.60
CA ILE A 20 -0.03 10.45 -0.43
C ILE A 20 1.45 10.73 -0.17
N ASP A 21 2.23 9.66 -0.01
CA ASP A 21 3.70 9.70 -0.05
C ASP A 21 4.14 9.16 -1.40
N ALA A 22 4.58 10.06 -2.29
CA ALA A 22 5.05 9.73 -3.63
C ALA A 22 6.57 9.55 -3.60
N ARG A 23 7.04 8.41 -4.10
CA ARG A 23 8.45 8.04 -4.10
C ARG A 23 8.92 7.76 -5.53
N PRO A 24 10.14 8.20 -5.90
CA PRO A 24 10.71 7.81 -7.17
C PRO A 24 10.86 6.29 -7.23
N LEU A 25 10.81 5.73 -8.45
CA LEU A 25 10.98 4.29 -8.65
C LEU A 25 12.34 3.78 -8.16
N SER A 26 13.38 4.62 -8.20
CA SER A 26 14.74 4.24 -7.80
C SER A 26 14.86 3.83 -6.33
N GLY A 27 15.56 2.73 -6.05
CA GLY A 27 15.94 2.29 -4.71
C GLY A 27 14.98 1.27 -4.07
N ALA A 28 14.82 1.31 -2.74
CA ALA A 28 14.00 0.32 -2.01
C ALA A 28 12.49 0.34 -2.39
N ALA A 29 12.01 1.44 -2.96
CA ALA A 29 10.64 1.55 -3.48
C ALA A 29 10.42 0.68 -4.72
N ALA A 30 11.45 0.42 -5.54
CA ALA A 30 11.39 -0.45 -6.73
C ALA A 30 10.99 -1.89 -6.38
N TYR A 31 11.37 -2.37 -5.20
CA TYR A 31 11.10 -3.75 -4.78
C TYR A 31 9.82 -3.89 -3.96
N ALA A 32 9.05 -2.81 -3.79
CA ALA A 32 7.77 -2.86 -3.10
C ALA A 32 6.73 -3.57 -3.98
N SER A 33 6.09 -4.61 -3.47
CA SER A 33 4.99 -5.24 -4.19
C SER A 33 3.75 -4.34 -4.19
N SER A 34 3.09 -4.17 -5.33
CA SER A 34 1.74 -3.61 -5.39
C SER A 34 0.78 -4.45 -4.54
N GLY A 35 -0.06 -3.79 -3.74
CA GLY A 35 -0.95 -4.45 -2.80
C GLY A 35 -0.36 -4.56 -1.39
N ASN A 36 -0.83 -3.65 -0.53
CA ASN A 36 -0.63 -3.61 0.93
C ASN A 36 0.73 -4.15 1.41
N THR A 37 1.83 -3.56 0.92
CA THR A 37 3.13 -3.85 1.51
C THR A 37 3.15 -3.37 2.94
N GLY A 38 3.44 -4.28 3.88
CA GLY A 38 3.67 -4.02 5.29
C GLY A 38 4.93 -3.18 5.57
N TYR A 39 5.17 -2.14 4.77
CA TYR A 39 6.03 -1.06 5.16
C TYR A 39 5.44 -0.42 6.42
N TRP A 40 6.26 -0.33 7.46
CA TRP A 40 5.93 0.22 8.76
C TRP A 40 5.75 1.73 8.65
N PHE A 41 4.62 2.16 8.11
CA PHE A 41 4.16 3.53 8.26
C PHE A 41 3.50 3.63 9.65
N ASP A 42 3.84 4.65 10.43
CA ASP A 42 3.15 5.04 11.68
C ASP A 42 1.74 5.58 11.37
N SER A 43 0.96 4.83 10.59
CA SER A 43 -0.29 5.28 9.99
C SER A 43 -1.15 4.11 9.50
N CYS A 44 -2.45 4.34 9.39
CA CYS A 44 -3.37 3.38 8.78
C CYS A 44 -3.15 3.37 7.25
N SER A 45 -2.45 2.36 6.73
CA SER A 45 -2.28 2.19 5.28
C SER A 45 -3.63 1.92 4.60
N ILE A 46 -3.83 2.57 3.46
CA ILE A 46 -4.99 2.35 2.58
C ILE A 46 -4.56 1.46 1.41
N GLY A 47 -3.39 1.76 0.84
CA GLY A 47 -2.85 1.03 -0.29
C GLY A 47 -1.47 1.54 -0.70
N SER A 48 -0.83 0.81 -1.59
CA SER A 48 0.49 1.13 -2.11
C SER A 48 0.60 0.54 -3.51
N ASP A 49 0.83 1.40 -4.50
CA ASP A 49 0.69 1.05 -5.92
C ASP A 49 1.69 1.83 -6.78
N TYR A 50 2.07 1.23 -7.92
CA TYR A 50 2.74 1.95 -8.99
C TYR A 50 1.72 2.77 -9.75
N VAL A 51 2.07 4.02 -10.05
CA VAL A 51 1.18 4.94 -10.76
C VAL A 51 1.87 5.61 -11.93
N ASP A 52 1.08 6.04 -12.91
CA ASP A 52 1.54 6.89 -14.01
C ASP A 52 1.71 8.35 -13.56
N VAL A 53 2.16 9.21 -14.49
CA VAL A 53 2.31 10.66 -14.24
C VAL A 53 1.00 11.37 -13.85
N GLY A 54 -0.15 10.76 -14.16
CA GLY A 54 -1.49 11.25 -13.81
C GLY A 54 -2.01 10.73 -12.47
N GLY A 55 -1.25 9.87 -11.77
CA GLY A 55 -1.66 9.22 -10.53
C GLY A 55 -2.61 8.04 -10.72
N ASN A 56 -2.78 7.54 -11.95
CA ASN A 56 -3.58 6.34 -12.20
C ASN A 56 -2.75 5.10 -11.87
N VAL A 57 -3.37 4.13 -11.20
CA VAL A 57 -2.72 2.86 -10.88
C VAL A 57 -2.38 2.10 -12.17
N VAL A 58 -1.13 1.68 -12.27
CA VAL A 58 -0.61 0.85 -13.35
C VAL A 58 -0.46 -0.57 -12.82
N ASP A 59 -1.04 -1.53 -13.55
CA ASP A 59 -0.86 -2.95 -13.25
C ASP A 59 0.52 -3.38 -13.75
N ILE A 60 1.40 -3.74 -12.81
CA ILE A 60 2.80 -4.08 -13.08
C ILE A 60 2.98 -5.59 -12.94
N ASP A 61 3.47 -6.23 -14.01
CA ASP A 61 4.01 -7.58 -13.94
C ASP A 61 5.40 -7.53 -13.28
N GLN A 62 5.38 -7.56 -11.95
CA GLN A 62 6.60 -7.58 -11.14
C GLN A 62 7.45 -8.82 -11.41
N GLN A 63 6.86 -9.97 -11.73
CA GLN A 63 7.63 -11.18 -12.01
C GLN A 63 8.44 -11.03 -13.30
N HIS A 64 7.87 -10.33 -14.28
CA HIS A 64 8.59 -9.97 -15.50
C HIS A 64 9.79 -9.05 -15.22
N CYS A 65 9.62 -8.03 -14.38
CA CYS A 65 10.71 -7.11 -14.03
C CYS A 65 11.73 -7.71 -13.04
N ALA A 66 11.30 -8.56 -12.12
CA ALA A 66 12.15 -9.18 -11.09
C ALA A 66 13.02 -10.32 -11.63
N ARG A 67 12.95 -10.61 -12.94
CA ARG A 67 13.76 -11.63 -13.56
C ARG A 67 15.24 -11.29 -13.37
N ALA A 68 15.93 -12.10 -12.59
CA ALA A 68 17.35 -11.89 -12.32
C ALA A 68 18.15 -11.98 -13.63
N ILE A 69 18.83 -10.89 -13.96
CA ILE A 69 19.74 -10.79 -15.11
C ILE A 69 21.08 -11.47 -14.78
N TYR A 70 21.43 -11.47 -13.50
CA TYR A 70 22.60 -12.15 -12.94
C TYR A 70 22.18 -13.37 -12.13
N SER A 71 23.03 -14.39 -12.17
CA SER A 71 22.92 -15.60 -11.36
C SER A 71 23.61 -15.44 -10.01
N ASP A 72 23.35 -16.35 -9.07
CA ASP A 72 24.05 -16.38 -7.78
C ASP A 72 25.58 -16.51 -7.95
N ASP A 73 26.02 -17.20 -9.01
CA ASP A 73 27.45 -17.36 -9.34
C ASP A 73 28.09 -16.03 -9.73
N ASP A 74 27.35 -15.12 -10.37
CA ASP A 74 27.83 -13.78 -10.70
C ASP A 74 28.07 -12.94 -9.44
N PHE A 75 27.32 -13.17 -8.36
CA PHE A 75 27.55 -12.52 -7.07
C PHE A 75 28.61 -13.21 -6.21
N GLY A 76 29.13 -14.37 -6.63
CA GLY A 76 30.20 -15.07 -5.92
C GLY A 76 31.55 -14.34 -6.00
N GLN A 77 32.34 -14.40 -4.92
CA GLN A 77 33.72 -13.90 -4.96
C GLN A 77 34.60 -14.84 -5.78
N ARG A 78 35.38 -14.27 -6.70
CA ARG A 78 36.29 -15.05 -7.56
C ARG A 78 37.58 -15.41 -6.80
N PRO A 79 38.24 -16.54 -7.13
CA PRO A 79 39.42 -17.00 -6.40
C PRO A 79 40.62 -16.04 -6.47
N ASP A 80 40.71 -15.26 -7.54
CA ASP A 80 41.78 -14.30 -7.85
C ASP A 80 41.44 -12.85 -7.49
N GLU A 81 40.23 -12.60 -6.96
CA GLU A 81 39.70 -11.26 -6.70
C GLU A 81 39.92 -10.82 -5.25
N THR A 82 40.40 -9.60 -5.05
CA THR A 82 40.50 -9.02 -3.70
C THR A 82 39.12 -8.70 -3.14
N TYR A 83 38.99 -8.60 -1.82
CA TYR A 83 37.71 -8.22 -1.21
C TYR A 83 37.22 -6.82 -1.64
N ALA A 84 38.14 -5.90 -1.89
CA ALA A 84 37.80 -4.56 -2.37
C ALA A 84 37.24 -4.59 -3.80
N ASP A 85 37.88 -5.37 -4.68
CA ASP A 85 37.42 -5.53 -6.07
C ASP A 85 36.07 -6.25 -6.13
N TYR A 86 35.89 -7.27 -5.28
CA TYR A 86 34.62 -7.98 -5.12
C TYR A 86 33.47 -7.05 -4.75
N ASN A 87 33.66 -6.20 -3.72
CA ASN A 87 32.64 -5.25 -3.29
C ASN A 87 32.33 -4.22 -4.37
N ALA A 88 33.36 -3.71 -5.06
CA ALA A 88 33.17 -2.75 -6.14
C ALA A 88 32.38 -3.36 -7.31
N ARG A 89 32.69 -4.61 -7.68
CA ARG A 89 31.99 -5.33 -8.74
C ARG A 89 30.55 -5.65 -8.36
N THR A 90 30.31 -6.21 -7.17
CA THR A 90 28.96 -6.57 -6.72
C THR A 90 28.07 -5.35 -6.55
N GLU A 91 28.59 -4.23 -6.04
CA GLU A 91 27.84 -2.96 -6.03
C GLU A 91 27.43 -2.54 -7.45
N ASN A 92 28.33 -2.62 -8.43
CA ASN A 92 27.98 -2.31 -9.82
C ASN A 92 26.90 -3.24 -10.37
N LEU A 93 26.96 -4.55 -10.08
CA LEU A 93 25.94 -5.51 -10.48
C LEU A 93 24.58 -5.20 -9.87
N TYR A 94 24.53 -4.84 -8.58
CA TYR A 94 23.29 -4.41 -7.93
C TYR A 94 22.72 -3.14 -8.56
N GLN A 95 23.58 -2.15 -8.85
CA GLN A 95 23.17 -0.90 -9.49
C GLN A 95 22.64 -1.13 -10.91
N GLU A 96 23.25 -2.04 -11.68
CA GLU A 96 22.79 -2.41 -13.02
C GLU A 96 21.43 -3.11 -12.96
N GLN A 97 21.30 -4.12 -12.09
CA GLN A 97 20.04 -4.81 -11.86
C GLN A 97 18.90 -3.86 -11.43
N GLN A 98 19.21 -2.89 -10.56
CA GLN A 98 18.23 -1.87 -10.15
C GLN A 98 17.80 -0.99 -11.31
N ARG A 99 18.73 -0.52 -12.15
CA ARG A 99 18.41 0.31 -13.32
C ARG A 99 17.55 -0.44 -14.34
N ASP A 100 17.83 -1.72 -14.54
CA ASP A 100 17.06 -2.55 -15.46
C ASP A 100 15.65 -2.80 -14.93
N PHE A 101 15.51 -3.06 -13.64
CA PHE A 101 14.21 -3.16 -12.99
C PHE A 101 13.41 -1.86 -13.12
N ASP A 102 14.02 -0.73 -12.78
CA ASP A 102 13.48 0.62 -12.93
C ASP A 102 13.02 0.92 -14.38
N THR A 103 13.81 0.49 -15.35
CA THR A 103 13.51 0.66 -16.78
C THR A 103 12.33 -0.22 -17.19
N CYS A 104 12.28 -1.45 -16.69
CA CYS A 104 11.15 -2.35 -16.90
C CYS A 104 9.84 -1.75 -16.35
N LEU A 105 9.85 -1.24 -15.12
CA LEU A 105 8.69 -0.56 -14.52
C LEU A 105 8.20 0.61 -15.39
N ARG A 106 9.12 1.48 -15.82
CA ARG A 106 8.80 2.63 -16.67
C ARG A 106 8.24 2.21 -18.03
N THR A 107 8.76 1.12 -18.59
CA THR A 107 8.29 0.57 -19.86
C THR A 107 6.86 0.04 -19.75
N GLN A 108 6.47 -0.48 -18.58
CA GLN A 108 5.09 -0.88 -18.28
C GLN A 108 4.17 0.31 -17.95
N GLY A 109 4.71 1.54 -17.86
CA GLY A 109 3.95 2.78 -17.69
C GLY A 109 4.00 3.40 -16.30
N ALA A 110 4.75 2.81 -15.35
CA ALA A 110 4.94 3.41 -14.04
C ALA A 110 5.86 4.65 -14.12
N ASP A 111 5.51 5.71 -13.42
CA ASP A 111 6.33 6.91 -13.26
C ASP A 111 6.93 6.98 -11.84
N HIS A 112 6.12 6.68 -10.84
CA HIS A 112 6.50 6.68 -9.43
C HIS A 112 5.66 5.68 -8.62
N PHE A 113 6.06 5.46 -7.37
CA PHE A 113 5.33 4.61 -6.42
C PHE A 113 4.60 5.50 -5.41
N GLU A 114 3.31 5.26 -5.19
CA GLU A 114 2.52 5.98 -4.21
C GLU A 114 2.16 5.08 -3.04
N VAL A 115 2.28 5.62 -1.82
CA VAL A 115 1.65 5.06 -0.64
C VAL A 115 0.54 5.97 -0.15
N ARG A 116 -0.65 5.40 0.00
CA ARG A 116 -1.84 6.09 0.46
C ARG A 116 -2.15 5.68 1.89
N TYR A 117 -2.31 6.65 2.77
CA TYR A 117 -2.51 6.38 4.19
C TYR A 117 -3.33 7.46 4.90
N HIS A 118 -3.79 7.13 6.10
CA HIS A 118 -4.33 8.12 7.03
C HIS A 118 -3.37 8.32 8.20
N ALA A 119 -2.88 9.55 8.35
CA ALA A 119 -2.00 9.93 9.45
C ALA A 119 -2.67 9.74 10.83
N ASP A 120 -1.88 9.32 11.81
CA ASP A 120 -2.34 8.99 13.17
C ASP A 120 -3.01 10.16 13.91
N ASN A 121 -2.64 11.40 13.56
CA ASN A 121 -3.25 12.59 14.14
C ASN A 121 -4.75 12.74 13.82
N ARG A 122 -5.31 11.91 12.91
CA ARG A 122 -6.74 11.90 12.57
C ARG A 122 -7.58 10.91 13.38
N PHE A 123 -6.99 10.23 14.37
CA PHE A 123 -7.70 9.23 15.19
C PHE A 123 -9.03 9.74 15.77
N ARG A 124 -9.06 10.96 16.33
CA ARG A 124 -10.29 11.54 16.90
C ARG A 124 -11.38 11.75 15.87
N GLN A 125 -11.02 12.16 14.66
CA GLN A 125 -11.99 12.35 13.59
C GLN A 125 -12.65 11.01 13.23
N PHE A 126 -11.88 9.94 13.10
CA PHE A 126 -12.42 8.61 12.82
C PHE A 126 -13.32 8.08 13.95
N GLN A 127 -12.93 8.24 15.21
CA GLN A 127 -13.77 7.82 16.34
C GLN A 127 -15.12 8.54 16.35
N LEU A 128 -15.14 9.84 16.04
CA LEU A 128 -16.39 10.61 15.95
C LEU A 128 -17.26 10.13 14.77
N THR A 129 -16.67 9.89 13.60
CA THR A 129 -17.40 9.40 12.42
C THR A 129 -17.97 8.00 12.66
N GLU A 130 -17.19 7.09 13.27
CA GLU A 130 -17.65 5.75 13.61
C GLU A 130 -18.77 5.77 14.65
N ALA A 131 -18.64 6.58 15.71
CA ALA A 131 -19.69 6.73 16.71
C ALA A 131 -20.99 7.28 16.10
N ALA A 132 -20.88 8.28 15.21
CA ALA A 132 -22.02 8.83 14.50
C ALA A 132 -22.71 7.78 13.61
N LEU A 133 -21.94 6.99 12.86
CA LEU A 133 -22.46 5.91 12.01
C LEU A 133 -23.16 4.83 12.84
N VAL A 134 -22.58 4.40 13.95
CA VAL A 134 -23.19 3.42 14.86
C VAL A 134 -24.50 3.96 15.44
N LEU A 135 -24.55 5.24 15.84
CA LEU A 135 -25.76 5.87 16.34
C LEU A 135 -26.85 5.98 15.27
N LEU A 136 -26.50 6.31 14.03
CA LEU A 136 -27.44 6.34 12.91
C LEU A 136 -28.02 4.95 12.65
N ILE A 137 -27.17 3.92 12.59
CA ILE A 137 -27.60 2.53 12.39
C ILE A 137 -28.50 2.07 13.54
N ALA A 138 -28.11 2.37 14.79
CA ALA A 138 -28.94 2.07 15.96
C ALA A 138 -30.30 2.79 15.88
N GLY A 139 -30.33 4.05 15.46
CA GLY A 139 -31.56 4.81 15.21
C GLY A 139 -32.47 4.15 14.18
N VAL A 140 -31.90 3.72 13.04
CA VAL A 140 -32.64 3.00 11.99
C VAL A 140 -33.27 1.71 12.50
N PHE A 141 -32.61 0.98 13.40
CA PHE A 141 -33.20 -0.24 13.99
C PHE A 141 -34.19 0.03 15.13
N LEU A 142 -33.97 1.08 15.93
CA LEU A 142 -34.80 1.40 17.10
C LEU A 142 -36.14 2.06 16.73
N VAL A 143 -36.21 2.83 15.64
CA VAL A 143 -37.44 3.50 15.20
C VAL A 143 -38.55 2.51 14.78
N PRO A 144 -38.30 1.51 13.92
CA PRO A 144 -39.30 0.49 13.58
C PRO A 144 -39.66 -0.39 14.77
N ALA A 145 -38.67 -0.76 15.61
CA ALA A 145 -38.91 -1.56 16.81
C ALA A 145 -39.88 -0.86 17.79
N ARG A 146 -39.71 0.46 17.99
CA ARG A 146 -40.66 1.26 18.77
C ARG A 146 -42.04 1.35 18.13
N TRP A 147 -42.10 1.44 16.80
CA TRP A 147 -43.37 1.50 16.08
C TRP A 147 -44.14 0.16 16.16
N GLY A 148 -43.44 -0.97 16.06
CA GLY A 148 -43.98 -2.31 16.29
C GLY A 148 -44.46 -2.52 17.72
N LEU A 149 -43.67 -2.12 18.72
CA LEU A 149 -44.06 -2.18 20.14
C LEU A 149 -45.29 -1.32 20.45
N ARG A 150 -45.44 -0.14 19.81
CA ARG A 150 -46.65 0.69 19.94
C ARG A 150 -47.89 0.03 19.35
N ARG A 151 -47.76 -0.74 18.27
CA ARG A 151 -48.88 -1.50 17.67
C ARG A 151 -49.26 -2.76 18.44
N LEU A 152 -48.37 -3.28 19.28
CA LEU A 152 -48.61 -4.47 20.11
C LEU A 152 -49.16 -4.14 21.50
N ARG A 153 -49.24 -2.86 21.88
CA ARG A 153 -50.00 -2.43 23.05
C ARG A 153 -51.50 -2.36 22.66
N PRO A 154 -52.39 -3.09 23.35
CA PRO A 154 -53.84 -3.02 23.14
C PRO A 154 -54.42 -1.68 23.62
#